data_AF-A0A921T0K8-F1
#
_entry.id   AF-A0A921T0K8-F1
#
_cell.length_a   1.000
_cell.length_b   1.000
_cell.length_c   1.000
_cell.angle_alpha   90.00
_cell.angle_beta   90.00
_cell.angle_gamma   90.00
#
_symmetry.space_group_name_H-M   'P 1'
#
loop_
_entity.id
_entity.type
_entity.pdbx_description
1 polymer ?
#
loop_
_entity_poly.entity_id
_entity_poly.type
_entity_poly.pdbx_seq_one_letter_code
_entity_poly.pdbx_strand_id
1 'polypeptide(L)'
;SLLFELGLYTMGRVTALNSIKLSNINFEKRRIEKIIEKEGYEVNFMLNDRCIELIKQWIKEREEKGIECEYLFITNYGGWKQVSVGNMKTDWIKKIGAIINEPDLSMHDLRHSGSDLRYKAGMSLEMVSKALNHRSTQVTKDFYLLEDEDKLREEMDKFDL
;
A
#
# COMPACT_ATOMS: atom_id res chain seq x y z
N SER A 1 11.46 1.21 -7.09
CA SER A 1 10.09 1.45 -7.61
C SER A 1 9.05 0.59 -6.91
N LEU A 2 9.24 -0.73 -6.72
CA LEU A 2 8.21 -1.64 -6.20
C LEU A 2 7.58 -1.21 -4.85
N LEU A 3 8.38 -0.86 -3.83
CA LEU A 3 7.84 -0.44 -2.52
C LEU A 3 6.90 0.77 -2.65
N PHE A 4 7.30 1.76 -3.45
CA PHE A 4 6.52 2.98 -3.65
C PHE A 4 5.18 2.67 -4.32
N GLU A 5 5.22 1.98 -5.46
CA GLU A 5 4.02 1.65 -6.23
C GLU A 5 3.06 0.79 -5.40
N LEU A 6 3.58 -0.27 -4.77
CA LEU A 6 2.76 -1.17 -3.97
C LEU A 6 2.20 -0.45 -2.74
N GLY A 7 3.00 0.37 -2.05
CA GLY A 7 2.57 1.14 -0.89
C GLY A 7 1.47 2.15 -1.22
N LEU A 8 1.64 2.91 -2.31
CA LEU A 8 0.68 3.91 -2.77
C LEU A 8 -0.61 3.26 -3.30
N TYR A 9 -0.48 2.15 -4.03
CA TYR A 9 -1.63 1.49 -4.63
C TYR A 9 -2.46 0.71 -3.60
N THR A 10 -1.81 -0.12 -2.78
CA THR A 10 -2.51 -0.95 -1.79
C THR A 10 -2.91 -0.17 -0.56
N MET A 11 -2.27 0.98 -0.32
CA MET A 11 -2.39 1.79 0.90
C MET A 11 -2.06 0.97 2.16
N GLY A 12 -1.33 -0.14 2.02
CA GLY A 12 -1.07 -1.08 3.11
C GLY A 12 -0.22 -0.47 4.23
N ARG A 13 -0.46 -0.89 5.48
CA ARG A 13 0.46 -0.56 6.57
C ARG A 13 1.82 -1.16 6.27
N VAL A 14 2.91 -0.46 6.60
CA VAL A 14 4.27 -0.96 6.35
C VAL A 14 4.54 -2.32 6.99
N THR A 15 3.96 -2.62 8.15
CA THR A 15 4.07 -3.95 8.77
C THR A 15 3.42 -5.05 7.94
N ALA A 16 2.28 -4.76 7.32
CA ALA A 16 1.59 -5.69 6.42
C ALA A 16 2.35 -5.84 5.10
N LEU A 17 2.83 -4.74 4.52
CA LEU A 17 3.67 -4.78 3.31
C LEU A 17 4.94 -5.60 3.55
N ASN A 18 5.56 -5.42 4.72
CA ASN A 18 6.77 -6.14 5.10
C ASN A 18 6.54 -7.65 5.26
N SER A 19 5.36 -8.08 5.74
CA SER A 19 5.04 -9.49 5.97
C SER A 19 4.60 -10.27 4.73
N ILE A 20 4.52 -9.62 3.56
CA ILE A 20 4.15 -10.29 2.29
C ILE A 20 5.16 -11.40 1.96
N LYS A 21 4.65 -12.62 1.79
CA LYS A 21 5.38 -13.75 1.22
C LYS A 21 5.02 -13.96 -0.24
N LEU A 22 5.91 -14.57 -1.01
CA LEU A 22 5.66 -14.88 -2.42
C LEU A 22 4.45 -15.81 -2.59
N SER A 23 4.23 -16.73 -1.65
CA SER A 23 3.08 -17.63 -1.63
C SER A 23 1.73 -16.92 -1.38
N ASN A 24 1.74 -15.67 -0.89
CA ASN A 24 0.52 -14.89 -0.73
C ASN A 24 0.02 -14.29 -2.05
N ILE A 25 0.83 -14.30 -3.11
CA ILE A 25 0.57 -13.54 -4.33
C ILE A 25 -0.23 -14.41 -5.32
N ASN A 26 -1.44 -13.97 -5.65
CA ASN A 26 -2.27 -14.56 -6.69
C ASN A 26 -2.32 -13.63 -7.91
N PHE A 27 -1.51 -13.94 -8.93
CA PHE A 27 -1.42 -13.12 -10.14
C PHE A 27 -2.68 -13.16 -10.99
N GLU A 28 -3.38 -14.30 -11.06
CA GLU A 28 -4.61 -14.45 -11.84
C GLU A 28 -5.73 -13.58 -11.26
N LYS A 29 -5.88 -13.60 -9.93
CA LYS A 29 -6.87 -12.82 -9.20
C LYS A 29 -6.39 -11.42 -8.84
N ARG A 30 -5.17 -11.05 -9.26
CA ARG A 30 -4.56 -9.73 -9.08
C ARG A 30 -4.58 -9.25 -7.63
N ARG A 31 -4.21 -10.13 -6.70
CA ARG A 31 -4.31 -9.85 -5.26
C ARG A 31 -3.21 -10.53 -4.46
N ILE A 32 -2.92 -9.95 -3.29
CA ILE A 32 -2.09 -10.53 -2.26
C ILE A 32 -3.01 -10.89 -1.09
N GLU A 33 -3.04 -12.16 -0.70
CA GLU A 33 -4.04 -12.68 0.23
C GLU A 33 -3.42 -13.16 1.54
N LYS A 34 -4.21 -13.08 2.62
CA LYS A 34 -3.87 -13.64 3.94
C LYS A 34 -2.59 -13.05 4.53
N ILE A 35 -2.44 -11.74 4.42
CA ILE A 35 -1.33 -11.01 5.05
C ILE A 35 -1.65 -10.76 6.51
N ILE A 36 -0.78 -11.21 7.40
CA ILE A 36 -0.97 -11.06 8.85
C ILE A 36 -0.45 -9.69 9.30
N GLU A 37 -1.32 -8.90 9.93
CA GLU A 37 -0.97 -7.67 10.64
C GLU A 37 -0.51 -7.92 12.08
N LYS A 38 0.05 -6.89 12.74
CA LYS A 38 0.64 -6.94 14.08
C LYS A 38 -0.30 -7.48 15.18
N GLU A 39 -1.61 -7.43 14.96
CA GLU A 39 -2.64 -7.90 15.90
C GLU A 39 -3.29 -9.23 15.48
N GLY A 40 -2.72 -9.94 14.49
CA GLY A 40 -3.20 -11.25 14.04
C GLY A 40 -4.32 -11.22 13.00
N TYR A 41 -4.72 -10.03 12.52
CA TYR A 41 -5.74 -9.90 11.48
C TYR A 41 -5.17 -10.19 10.10
N GLU A 42 -5.96 -10.90 9.30
CA GLU A 42 -5.67 -11.11 7.89
C GLU A 42 -6.21 -9.95 7.06
N VAL A 43 -5.35 -9.40 6.20
CA VAL A 43 -5.72 -8.39 5.21
C VAL A 43 -5.39 -8.88 3.81
N ASN A 44 -6.16 -8.38 2.84
CA ASN A 44 -5.93 -8.63 1.42
C ASN A 44 -5.61 -7.31 0.72
N PHE A 45 -4.71 -7.37 -0.26
CA PHE A 45 -4.37 -6.24 -1.11
C PHE A 45 -4.75 -6.50 -2.55
N MET A 46 -5.39 -5.53 -3.19
CA MET A 46 -5.64 -5.55 -4.63
C MET A 46 -4.43 -5.01 -5.38
N LEU A 47 -4.18 -5.50 -6.60
CA LEU A 47 -3.05 -5.10 -7.44
C LEU A 47 -3.52 -4.51 -8.78
N ASN A 48 -2.92 -3.40 -9.19
CA ASN A 48 -2.96 -2.93 -10.58
C ASN A 48 -1.93 -3.69 -11.43
N ASP A 49 -1.98 -3.47 -12.74
CA ASP A 49 -1.05 -4.07 -13.70
C ASP A 49 0.39 -3.67 -13.39
N ARG A 50 0.60 -2.41 -12.97
CA ARG A 50 1.94 -1.91 -12.64
C ARG A 50 2.56 -2.63 -11.45
N CYS A 51 1.79 -2.88 -10.38
CA CYS A 51 2.25 -3.69 -9.25
C CYS A 51 2.60 -5.10 -9.70
N ILE A 52 1.74 -5.72 -10.52
CA ILE A 52 1.97 -7.09 -11.02
C ILE A 52 3.26 -7.17 -11.83
N GLU A 53 3.47 -6.23 -12.74
CA GLU A 53 4.67 -6.13 -13.57
C GLU A 53 5.93 -6.01 -12.69
N LEU A 54 5.94 -5.06 -11.75
CA LEU A 54 7.08 -4.83 -10.86
C LEU A 54 7.37 -6.05 -9.96
N ILE A 55 6.32 -6.72 -9.46
CA ILE A 55 6.48 -7.94 -8.66
C ILE A 55 7.10 -9.05 -9.51
N LYS A 56 6.59 -9.29 -10.72
CA LYS A 56 7.11 -10.33 -11.63
C LYS A 56 8.56 -10.06 -12.02
N GLN A 57 8.88 -8.81 -12.37
CA GLN A 57 10.25 -8.40 -12.65
C GLN A 57 11.17 -8.71 -11.47
N TRP A 58 10.74 -8.33 -10.26
CA TRP A 58 11.52 -8.56 -9.06
C TRP A 58 11.72 -10.05 -8.74
N ILE A 59 10.70 -10.89 -8.90
CA ILE A 59 10.81 -12.34 -8.72
C ILE A 59 11.81 -12.92 -9.72
N LYS A 60 11.71 -12.54 -11.00
CA LYS A 60 12.63 -13.00 -12.04
C LYS A 60 14.09 -12.62 -11.74
N GLU A 61 14.34 -11.37 -11.37
CA GLU A 61 15.69 -10.90 -11.00
C GLU A 61 16.27 -11.68 -9.81
N ARG A 62 15.41 -12.12 -8.88
CA ARG A 62 15.82 -12.93 -7.73
C ARG A 62 16.16 -14.36 -8.11
N GLU A 63 15.35 -14.97 -8.98
CA GLU A 63 15.61 -16.31 -9.52
C GLU A 63 16.94 -16.35 -10.27
N GLU A 64 17.20 -15.37 -11.14
CA GLU A 64 18.46 -15.25 -11.89
C GLU A 64 19.69 -15.10 -10.98
N LYS A 65 19.52 -14.51 -9.80
CA LYS A 65 20.57 -14.32 -8.79
C LYS A 65 20.67 -15.47 -7.77
N GLY A 66 19.85 -16.50 -7.89
CA GLY A 66 19.80 -17.63 -6.94
C GLY A 66 19.37 -17.20 -5.53
N ILE A 67 18.48 -16.20 -5.42
CA ILE A 67 18.06 -15.64 -4.13
C ILE A 67 16.90 -16.44 -3.54
N GLU A 68 17.21 -17.26 -2.54
CA GLU A 68 16.20 -18.02 -1.79
C GLU A 68 15.71 -17.25 -0.57
N CYS A 69 14.44 -16.80 -0.60
CA CYS A 69 13.76 -16.21 0.55
C CYS A 69 12.24 -16.18 0.31
N GLU A 70 11.42 -16.50 1.31
CA GLU A 70 9.96 -16.52 1.13
C GLU A 70 9.33 -15.11 1.05
N TYR A 71 9.99 -14.09 1.59
CA TYR A 71 9.43 -12.74 1.68
C TYR A 71 9.60 -11.96 0.38
N LEU A 72 8.65 -11.07 0.07
CA LEU A 72 8.70 -10.19 -1.10
C LEU A 72 9.81 -9.14 -0.95
N PHE A 73 9.87 -8.48 0.22
CA PHE A 73 10.87 -7.46 0.52
C PHE A 73 11.99 -8.03 1.38
N ILE A 74 13.19 -8.01 0.82
CA ILE A 74 14.37 -8.68 1.39
C ILE A 74 15.59 -7.76 1.40
N THR A 75 16.56 -8.08 2.24
CA THR A 75 17.87 -7.45 2.30
C THR A 75 18.96 -8.52 2.30
N ASN A 76 20.17 -8.14 1.88
CA ASN A 76 21.35 -9.00 1.98
C ASN A 76 22.28 -8.45 3.06
N TYR A 77 22.21 -9.04 4.26
CA TYR A 77 23.12 -8.70 5.35
C TYR A 77 23.51 -9.99 6.10
N GLY A 78 24.62 -10.58 5.65
CA GLY A 78 25.04 -11.92 6.06
C GLY A 78 24.15 -13.02 5.49
N GLY A 79 23.51 -12.78 4.34
CA GLY A 79 22.52 -13.66 3.73
C GLY A 79 21.20 -12.95 3.40
N TRP A 80 20.45 -13.52 2.47
CA TRP A 80 19.14 -13.02 2.05
C TRP A 80 18.09 -13.32 3.11
N LYS A 81 17.45 -12.27 3.61
CA LYS A 81 16.40 -12.36 4.64
C LYS A 81 15.39 -11.25 4.48
N GLN A 82 14.25 -11.36 5.16
CA GLN A 82 13.26 -10.28 5.23
C GLN A 82 13.91 -8.97 5.68
N VAL A 83 13.59 -7.87 5.00
CA VAL A 83 14.02 -6.53 5.46
C VAL A 83 13.33 -6.19 6.78
N SER A 84 14.00 -5.45 7.67
CA SER A 84 13.34 -4.97 8.89
C SER A 84 12.32 -3.86 8.55
N VAL A 85 11.22 -3.80 9.30
CA VAL A 85 10.25 -2.69 9.20
C VAL A 85 10.96 -1.33 9.44
N GLY A 86 11.94 -1.30 10.34
CA GLY A 86 12.77 -0.12 10.60
C GLY A 86 13.45 0.38 9.32
N ASN A 87 14.16 -0.49 8.61
CA ASN A 87 14.86 -0.11 7.37
C ASN A 87 13.89 0.36 6.29
N MET A 88 12.70 -0.23 6.18
CA MET A 88 11.68 0.26 5.24
C MET A 88 11.23 1.69 5.58
N LYS A 89 11.07 2.01 6.87
CA LYS A 89 10.63 3.33 7.37
C LYS A 89 11.71 4.41 7.37
N THR A 90 12.97 4.05 7.56
CA THR A 90 14.06 5.03 7.78
C THR A 90 15.03 5.13 6.62
N ASP A 91 15.22 4.07 5.84
CA ASP A 91 16.21 4.06 4.75
C ASP A 91 15.52 4.00 3.38
N TRP A 92 14.73 2.95 3.11
CA TRP A 92 14.18 2.73 1.77
C TRP A 92 13.22 3.83 1.33
N ILE A 93 12.27 4.22 2.21
CA ILE A 93 11.33 5.29 1.88
C ILE A 93 12.02 6.64 1.73
N LYS A 94 13.07 6.91 2.52
CA LYS A 94 13.83 8.17 2.46
C LYS A 94 14.65 8.28 1.19
N LYS A 95 15.23 7.17 0.73
CA LYS A 95 15.87 7.09 -0.60
C LYS A 95 14.89 7.37 -1.73
N ILE A 96 13.67 6.82 -1.64
CA ILE A 96 12.62 7.10 -2.62
C ILE A 96 12.21 8.58 -2.58
N GLY A 97 12.00 9.12 -1.37
CA GLY A 97 11.69 10.52 -1.14
C GLY A 97 12.71 11.47 -1.76
N ALA A 98 14.00 11.23 -1.52
CA ALA A 98 15.09 12.01 -2.13
C ALA A 98 15.06 11.99 -3.67
N ILE A 99 14.69 10.86 -4.31
CA ILE A 99 14.59 10.77 -5.77
C ILE A 99 13.47 11.67 -6.32
N ILE A 100 12.39 11.83 -5.56
CA ILE A 100 11.22 12.64 -5.96
C ILE A 100 11.22 14.05 -5.35
N ASN A 101 12.33 14.49 -4.77
CA ASN A 101 12.48 15.77 -4.04
C ASN A 101 11.50 15.93 -2.85
N GLU A 102 11.14 14.82 -2.20
CA GLU A 102 10.33 14.79 -0.98
C GLU A 102 11.08 14.04 0.13
N PRO A 103 12.13 14.63 0.73
CA PRO A 103 12.99 13.93 1.70
C PRO A 103 12.23 13.52 2.98
N ASP A 104 11.12 14.19 3.28
CA ASP A 104 10.31 13.89 4.46
C ASP A 104 9.29 12.77 4.25
N LEU A 105 9.21 12.22 3.04
CA LEU A 105 8.34 11.09 2.69
C LEU A 105 8.44 9.94 3.71
N SER A 106 7.29 9.48 4.15
CA SER A 106 7.12 8.33 5.02
C SER A 106 6.17 7.30 4.42
N MET A 107 6.18 6.09 5.00
CA MET A 107 5.23 5.04 4.62
C MET A 107 3.77 5.41 4.92
N HIS A 108 3.53 6.29 5.90
CA HIS A 108 2.19 6.78 6.21
C HIS A 108 1.70 7.75 5.15
N ASP A 109 2.59 8.54 4.56
CA ASP A 109 2.24 9.49 3.49
C ASP A 109 1.81 8.76 2.22
N LEU A 110 2.44 7.62 1.88
CA LEU A 110 1.99 6.78 0.77
C LEU A 110 0.56 6.27 0.99
N ARG A 111 0.24 5.85 2.22
CA ARG A 111 -1.11 5.38 2.57
C ARG A 111 -2.12 6.53 2.48
N HIS A 112 -1.79 7.69 3.05
CA HIS A 112 -2.67 8.85 3.05
C HIS A 112 -2.91 9.35 1.62
N SER A 113 -1.85 9.58 0.86
CA SER A 113 -1.89 10.02 -0.54
C SER A 113 -2.65 9.03 -1.42
N GLY A 114 -2.41 7.73 -1.27
CA GLY A 114 -3.11 6.71 -2.04
C GLY A 114 -4.61 6.69 -1.77
N SER A 115 -5.03 6.98 -0.53
CA SER A 115 -6.44 7.06 -0.16
C SER A 115 -7.10 8.35 -0.67
N ASP A 116 -6.42 9.48 -0.51
CA ASP A 116 -6.88 10.80 -0.97
C ASP A 116 -7.05 10.84 -2.50
N LEU A 117 -6.07 10.34 -3.25
CA LEU A 117 -6.14 10.25 -4.72
C LEU A 117 -7.36 9.46 -5.20
N ARG A 118 -7.72 8.36 -4.52
CA ARG A 118 -8.88 7.54 -4.89
C ARG A 118 -10.19 8.24 -4.59
N TYR A 119 -10.27 8.90 -3.44
CA TYR A 119 -11.44 9.68 -3.06
C TYR A 119 -11.66 10.85 -4.02
N LYS A 120 -10.58 11.59 -4.35
CA LYS A 120 -10.62 12.67 -5.34
C LYS A 120 -10.97 12.18 -6.75
N ALA A 121 -10.60 10.96 -7.10
CA ALA A 121 -11.03 10.30 -8.34
C ALA A 121 -12.49 9.81 -8.33
N GLY A 122 -13.25 10.03 -7.25
CA GLY A 122 -14.67 9.70 -7.15
C GLY A 122 -14.98 8.36 -6.48
N MET A 123 -13.99 7.68 -5.89
CA MET A 123 -14.27 6.47 -5.11
C MET A 123 -14.99 6.84 -3.81
N SER A 124 -16.08 6.15 -3.48
CA SER A 124 -16.81 6.41 -2.25
C SER A 124 -15.95 6.16 -1.00
N LEU A 125 -16.22 6.92 0.06
CA LEU A 125 -15.51 6.78 1.35
C LEU A 125 -15.59 5.36 1.91
N GLU A 126 -16.72 4.68 1.72
CA GLU A 126 -16.90 3.28 2.11
C GLU A 126 -15.94 2.35 1.36
N MET A 127 -15.79 2.55 0.05
CA MET A 127 -14.88 1.75 -0.78
C MET A 127 -13.42 2.01 -0.45
N VAL A 128 -13.04 3.28 -0.21
CA VAL A 128 -11.70 3.62 0.27
C VAL A 128 -11.42 2.98 1.63
N SER A 129 -12.37 3.05 2.56
CA SER A 129 -12.27 2.42 3.89
C SER A 129 -12.08 0.91 3.82
N LYS A 130 -12.84 0.24 2.93
CA LYS A 130 -12.70 -1.20 2.67
C LYS A 130 -11.33 -1.53 2.08
N ALA A 131 -10.84 -0.75 1.11
CA ALA A 131 -9.52 -0.93 0.52
C ALA A 131 -8.37 -0.71 1.52
N LEU A 132 -8.56 0.18 2.50
CA LEU A 132 -7.63 0.40 3.61
C LEU A 132 -7.62 -0.72 4.66
N ASN A 133 -8.53 -1.69 4.54
CA ASN A 133 -8.77 -2.75 5.52
C ASN A 133 -9.06 -2.19 6.93
N HIS A 134 -9.81 -1.08 7.01
CA HIS A 134 -10.25 -0.52 8.28
C HIS A 134 -11.43 -1.30 8.86
N ARG A 135 -11.33 -1.70 10.14
CA ARG A 135 -12.41 -2.39 10.87
C ARG A 135 -13.56 -1.48 11.29
N SER A 136 -13.31 -0.17 11.34
CA SER A 136 -14.33 0.84 11.59
C SER A 136 -14.23 1.92 10.53
N THR A 137 -15.38 2.31 9.97
CA THR A 137 -15.50 3.47 9.08
C THR A 137 -15.21 4.77 9.81
N GLN A 138 -15.16 4.80 11.15
CA GLN A 138 -14.95 6.01 11.95
C GLN A 138 -13.59 6.66 11.66
N VAL A 139 -12.51 5.87 11.56
CA VAL A 139 -11.17 6.38 11.23
C VAL A 139 -11.15 6.99 9.82
N THR A 140 -11.94 6.45 8.90
CA THR A 140 -12.08 7.00 7.54
C THR A 140 -13.02 8.21 7.53
N LYS A 141 -14.01 8.28 8.41
CA LYS A 141 -14.89 9.45 8.56
C LYS A 141 -14.14 10.65 9.12
N ASP A 142 -13.35 10.47 10.18
CA ASP A 142 -12.65 11.56 10.87
C ASP A 142 -11.57 12.22 9.99
N PHE A 143 -10.99 11.49 9.02
CA PHE A 143 -10.01 12.03 8.07
C PHE A 143 -10.62 12.75 6.85
N TYR A 144 -11.88 12.48 6.49
CA TYR A 144 -12.50 12.96 5.25
C TYR A 144 -13.70 13.88 5.47
N LEU A 145 -14.32 13.87 6.66
CA LEU A 145 -15.38 14.82 7.05
C LEU A 145 -14.85 16.19 7.45
N LEU A 146 -13.53 16.35 7.52
CA LEU A 146 -12.90 17.66 7.57
C LEU A 146 -12.70 18.13 6.13
N GLU A 147 -13.57 19.05 5.73
CA GLU A 147 -13.36 20.02 4.63
C GLU A 147 -13.50 19.50 3.19
N ASP A 148 -14.74 19.33 2.75
CA ASP A 148 -15.12 19.67 1.37
C ASP A 148 -16.59 20.10 1.33
N GLU A 149 -16.89 21.28 1.87
CA GLU A 149 -18.25 21.87 1.86
C GLU A 149 -18.76 22.03 0.41
N ASP A 150 -17.86 22.24 -0.54
CA ASP A 150 -18.19 22.35 -1.96
C ASP A 150 -18.68 21.02 -2.53
N LYS A 151 -18.03 19.89 -2.23
CA LYS A 151 -18.57 18.56 -2.60
C LYS A 151 -19.88 18.23 -1.91
N LEU A 152 -20.05 18.64 -0.64
CA LEU A 152 -21.32 18.45 0.05
C LEU A 152 -22.43 19.23 -0.66
N ARG A 153 -22.16 20.47 -1.07
CA ARG A 153 -23.10 21.29 -1.84
C ARG A 153 -23.41 20.65 -3.20
N GLU A 154 -22.41 20.21 -3.94
CA GLU A 154 -22.61 19.55 -5.25
C GLU A 154 -23.43 18.25 -5.14
N GLU A 155 -23.25 17.46 -4.09
CA GLU A 155 -24.08 16.27 -3.86
C GLU A 155 -25.49 16.64 -3.40
N MET A 156 -25.66 17.68 -2.58
CA MET A 156 -27.00 18.18 -2.23
C MET A 156 -27.76 18.69 -3.46
N ASP A 157 -27.08 19.41 -4.36
CA ASP A 157 -27.66 19.93 -5.61
C ASP A 157 -28.13 18.82 -6.56
N LYS A 158 -27.54 17.61 -6.49
CA LYS A 158 -27.97 16.44 -7.30
C LYS A 158 -29.29 15.81 -6.83
N PHE A 159 -29.64 16.00 -5.55
CA PHE A 159 -30.83 15.42 -4.93
C PHE A 159 -31.84 16.49 -4.49
N ASP A 160 -31.65 17.73 -4.91
CA ASP A 160 -32.60 18.81 -4.68
C ASP A 160 -33.87 18.55 -5.50
N LEU A 161 -35.03 18.55 -4.81
CA LEU A 161 -36.36 18.22 -5.34
C LEU A 161 -37.11 19.46 -5.82
#